data_AF-A0A6B3N6P7-F1
#
_entry.id   AF-A0A6B3N6P7-F1
#
_cell.length_a   1.000
_cell.length_b   1.000
_cell.length_c   1.000
_cell.angle_alpha   90.00
_cell.angle_beta   90.00
_cell.angle_gamma   90.00
#
_symmetry.space_group_name_H-M   'P 1'
#
loop_
_entity.id
_entity.type
_entity.pdbx_description
1 polymer ?
#
loop_
_entity_poly.entity_id
_entity_poly.type
_entity_poly.pdbx_seq_one_letter_code
_entity_poly.pdbx_strand_id
1 'polypeptide(L)'
;MGSDPSSDLIFDYCSVDNPEKVIIAQNDPNNEYYPNLFSQFNWVDYEDNYWYCQQVYNAETEEEAVSHPPADPSNPPAGGCGDPDSSGETFPWSELIPHKPELN
;
A
#
# COMPACT_ATOMS: atom_id res chain seq x y z
N MET A 1 9.27 -4.53 -32.45
CA MET A 1 9.05 -5.46 -31.33
C MET A 1 8.82 -4.57 -30.12
N GLY A 2 7.55 -4.43 -29.74
CA GLY A 2 7.14 -3.49 -28.71
C GLY A 2 7.56 -4.00 -27.36
N SER A 3 8.34 -3.20 -26.66
CA SER A 3 8.41 -3.22 -25.21
C SER A 3 7.62 -2.00 -24.76
N ASP A 4 6.32 -2.15 -24.55
CA ASP A 4 5.67 -1.26 -23.60
C ASP A 4 6.47 -1.41 -22.30
N PRO A 5 7.03 -0.34 -21.72
CA PRO A 5 7.46 -0.44 -20.33
C PRO A 5 6.20 -0.86 -19.58
N SER A 6 6.22 -2.01 -18.90
CA SER A 6 5.05 -2.33 -18.10
C SER A 6 4.87 -1.19 -17.11
N SER A 7 3.63 -0.70 -16.98
CA SER A 7 3.24 0.26 -15.96
C SER A 7 3.26 -0.39 -14.57
N ASP A 8 4.09 -1.40 -14.37
CA ASP A 8 4.18 -2.17 -13.15
C ASP A 8 4.97 -1.32 -12.17
N LEU A 9 4.34 -0.97 -11.04
CA LEU A 9 5.05 -0.38 -9.92
C LEU A 9 5.80 -1.49 -9.19
N ILE A 10 7.12 -1.35 -9.09
CA ILE A 10 8.00 -2.30 -8.40
C ILE A 10 8.43 -1.69 -7.07
N PHE A 11 8.45 -2.52 -6.02
CA PHE A 11 8.83 -2.12 -4.68
C PHE A 11 9.76 -3.18 -4.06
N ASP A 12 10.96 -2.76 -3.67
CA ASP A 12 11.94 -3.61 -3.02
C ASP A 12 11.65 -3.63 -1.50
N TYR A 13 11.09 -4.72 -1.00
CA TYR A 13 10.70 -4.80 0.42
C TYR A 13 11.92 -4.80 1.35
N CYS A 14 11.88 -3.93 2.37
CA CYS A 14 12.86 -3.84 3.45
C CYS A 14 12.49 -4.80 4.58
N SER A 15 11.22 -4.82 4.98
CA SER A 15 10.72 -5.65 6.08
C SER A 15 9.24 -6.01 5.94
N VAL A 16 8.84 -7.12 6.56
CA VAL A 16 7.45 -7.57 6.65
C VAL A 16 7.13 -7.91 8.11
N ASP A 17 6.12 -7.24 8.67
CA ASP A 17 5.56 -7.54 9.99
C ASP A 17 4.15 -8.11 9.80
N ASN A 18 4.01 -9.43 9.96
CA ASN A 18 2.72 -10.10 9.78
C ASN A 18 1.72 -9.86 10.94
N PRO A 19 2.15 -9.85 12.22
CA PRO A 19 1.29 -9.44 13.33
C PRO A 19 0.67 -8.04 13.16
N GLU A 20 1.48 -7.04 12.81
CA GLU A 20 1.02 -5.66 12.62
C GLU A 20 0.45 -5.41 11.21
N LYS A 21 0.62 -6.38 10.30
CA LYS A 21 0.17 -6.32 8.90
C LYS A 21 0.76 -5.13 8.15
N VAL A 22 2.07 -4.96 8.28
CA VAL A 22 2.86 -3.86 7.70
C VAL A 22 3.95 -4.42 6.79
N ILE A 23 4.13 -3.82 5.61
CA ILE A 23 5.32 -3.99 4.76
C ILE A 23 5.97 -2.62 4.60
N ILE A 24 7.29 -2.58 4.72
CA ILE A 24 8.11 -1.41 4.36
C ILE A 24 8.87 -1.77 3.09
N ALA A 25 8.92 -0.85 2.13
CA ALA A 25 9.64 -1.07 0.88
C ALA A 25 10.24 0.24 0.34
N GLN A 26 11.30 0.13 -0.45
CA GLN A 26 11.78 1.21 -1.29
C GLN A 26 11.11 1.14 -2.67
N ASN A 27 10.69 2.29 -3.17
CA ASN A 27 10.10 2.43 -4.50
C ASN A 27 11.20 2.29 -5.56
N ASP A 28 11.01 1.40 -6.53
CA ASP A 28 12.00 1.17 -7.59
C ASP A 28 12.36 2.49 -8.30
N PRO A 29 13.64 2.72 -8.66
CA PRO A 29 14.08 3.95 -9.32
C PRO A 29 13.36 4.26 -10.64
N ASN A 30 12.73 3.25 -11.27
CA ASN A 30 12.00 3.37 -12.52
C ASN A 30 10.48 3.57 -12.32
N ASN A 31 9.97 3.58 -11.09
CA ASN A 31 8.58 3.91 -10.83
C ASN A 31 8.28 5.34 -11.30
N GLU A 32 7.13 5.53 -11.96
CA GLU A 32 6.70 6.85 -12.44
C GLU A 32 6.49 7.86 -11.29
N TYR A 33 6.09 7.35 -10.12
CA TYR A 33 5.78 8.15 -8.94
C TYR A 33 6.71 7.79 -7.79
N TYR A 34 7.24 8.84 -7.14
CA TYR A 34 8.05 8.76 -5.92
C TYR A 34 9.23 7.76 -5.99
N PRO A 35 10.03 7.72 -7.09
CA PRO A 35 11.13 6.77 -7.23
C PRO A 35 12.21 7.00 -6.16
N ASN A 36 12.83 5.93 -5.68
CA ASN A 36 13.85 5.91 -4.62
C ASN A 36 13.37 6.31 -3.21
N LEU A 37 12.11 6.74 -3.06
CA LEU A 37 11.50 7.00 -1.75
C LEU A 37 10.99 5.72 -1.11
N PHE A 38 10.54 5.78 0.14
CA PHE A 38 10.06 4.65 0.90
C PHE A 38 8.55 4.68 1.04
N SER A 39 7.96 3.49 1.00
CA SER A 39 6.54 3.24 1.18
C SER A 39 6.27 2.36 2.38
N GLN A 40 5.11 2.58 3.00
CA GLN A 40 4.50 1.69 3.97
C GLN A 40 3.21 1.14 3.37
N PHE A 41 3.07 -0.17 3.35
CA PHE A 41 1.85 -0.87 2.97
C PHE A 41 1.21 -1.55 4.16
N ASN A 42 -0.11 -1.51 4.23
CA ASN A 42 -0.89 -2.21 5.24
C ASN A 42 -1.93 -3.10 4.59
N TRP A 43 -2.27 -4.21 5.27
CA TRP A 43 -3.43 -5.02 4.88
C TRP A 43 -4.23 -5.47 6.10
N VAL A 44 -5.51 -5.77 5.89
CA VAL A 44 -6.37 -6.26 6.96
C VAL A 44 -7.39 -7.26 6.42
N ASP A 45 -7.72 -8.25 7.23
CA ASP A 45 -8.87 -9.12 7.05
C ASP A 45 -10.11 -8.44 7.67
N TYR A 46 -11.11 -8.06 6.88
CA TYR A 46 -12.33 -7.41 7.36
C TYR A 46 -13.55 -7.93 6.59
N GLU A 47 -14.57 -8.40 7.32
CA GLU A 47 -15.83 -8.96 6.76
C GLU A 47 -15.60 -9.94 5.60
N ASP A 48 -14.81 -10.99 5.84
CA ASP A 48 -14.47 -12.07 4.89
C ASP A 48 -13.66 -11.66 3.64
N ASN A 49 -13.27 -10.40 3.53
CA ASN A 49 -12.42 -9.88 2.47
C ASN A 49 -11.06 -9.40 3.00
N TYR A 50 -10.10 -9.28 2.09
CA TYR A 50 -8.86 -8.56 2.37
C TYR A 50 -9.01 -7.10 1.97
N TRP A 51 -8.28 -6.22 2.64
CA TRP A 51 -8.17 -4.82 2.29
C TRP A 51 -6.70 -4.42 2.28
N TYR A 52 -6.34 -3.49 1.41
CA TYR A 52 -4.98 -3.01 1.22
C TYR A 52 -4.92 -1.49 1.21
N CYS A 53 -3.86 -0.95 1.78
CA CYS A 53 -3.54 0.47 1.82
C CYS A 53 -2.05 0.70 1.58
N GLN A 54 -1.70 1.71 0.78
CA GLN A 54 -0.37 2.31 0.77
C GLN A 54 -0.40 3.57 1.63
N GLN A 55 -0.14 3.39 2.93
CA GLN A 55 -0.25 4.45 3.93
C GLN A 55 0.81 5.55 3.75
N VAL A 56 2.01 5.16 3.34
CA VAL A 56 3.09 6.08 3.00
C VAL A 56 3.56 5.75 1.60
N TYR A 57 3.76 6.78 0.78
CA TYR A 57 4.20 6.61 -0.61
C TYR A 57 5.47 7.40 -0.96
N ASN A 58 5.91 8.32 -0.09
CA ASN A 58 6.96 9.31 -0.36
C ASN A 58 7.87 9.63 0.83
N ALA A 59 8.06 8.70 1.78
CA ALA A 59 9.01 8.93 2.87
C ALA A 59 10.44 9.05 2.32
N GLU A 60 11.22 10.00 2.81
CA GLU A 60 12.61 10.22 2.37
C GLU A 60 13.54 9.11 2.87
N THR A 61 13.15 8.42 3.95
CA THR A 61 13.95 7.37 4.59
C THR A 61 13.09 6.17 5.00
N GLU A 62 13.72 5.00 5.12
CA GLU A 62 13.09 3.80 5.68
C GLU A 62 12.55 4.06 7.10
N GLU A 63 13.32 4.77 7.93
CA GLU A 63 12.94 5.09 9.32
C GLU A 63 11.68 5.94 9.39
N GLU A 64 11.51 6.90 8.46
CA GLU A 64 10.28 7.70 8.36
C GLU A 64 9.09 6.83 7.95
N ALA A 65 9.24 5.94 6.98
CA ALA A 65 8.20 5.00 6.58
C ALA A 65 7.81 4.05 7.73
N VAL A 66 8.78 3.58 8.52
CA VAL A 66 8.56 2.72 9.70
C VAL A 66 7.87 3.47 10.83
N SER A 67 8.23 4.74 11.05
CA SER A 67 7.72 5.55 12.17
C SER A 67 6.29 6.03 11.94
N HIS A 68 5.80 5.98 10.71
CA HIS A 68 4.42 6.31 10.41
C HIS A 68 3.47 5.28 11.03
N PRO A 69 2.41 5.70 11.76
CA PRO A 69 1.40 4.78 12.26
C PRO A 69 0.78 3.94 11.13
N PRO A 70 0.55 2.63 11.33
CA PRO A 70 -0.23 1.83 10.40
C PRO A 70 -1.61 2.42 10.16
N ALA A 71 -2.14 2.21 8.95
CA ALA A 71 -3.50 2.58 8.62
C ALA A 71 -4.52 1.95 9.60
N ASP A 72 -5.55 2.70 10.01
CA ASP A 72 -6.57 2.22 10.96
C ASP A 72 -7.40 1.07 10.36
N PRO A 73 -7.34 -0.15 10.92
CA PRO A 73 -8.01 -1.32 10.38
C PRO A 73 -9.47 -1.45 10.83
N SER A 74 -10.00 -0.54 11.66
CA SER A 74 -11.26 -0.74 12.38
C SER A 74 -12.52 -0.69 11.51
N ASN A 75 -12.49 0.05 10.39
CA ASN A 75 -13.60 0.12 9.43
C ASN A 75 -13.10 0.52 8.00
N PRO A 76 -12.38 -0.36 7.29
CA PRO A 76 -11.83 -0.07 5.96
C PRO A 76 -12.84 0.45 4.92
N PRO A 77 -14.12 0.00 4.89
CA PRO A 77 -15.12 0.52 3.96
C PRO A 77 -15.47 2.01 4.12
N ALA A 78 -15.25 2.60 5.30
CA ALA A 78 -15.57 4.00 5.60
C ALA A 78 -14.40 4.82 6.13
N GLY A 79 -13.26 4.15 6.40
CA GLY A 79 -12.03 4.75 6.88
C GLY A 79 -11.13 5.25 5.76
N GLY A 80 -10.00 5.83 6.17
CA GLY A 80 -8.98 6.37 5.30
C GLY A 80 -7.71 5.51 5.25
N CYS A 81 -6.96 5.71 4.17
CA CYS A 81 -5.64 5.22 3.85
C CYS A 81 -4.76 6.44 3.52
N GLY A 82 -3.59 6.47 4.13
CA GLY A 82 -2.63 7.56 4.01
C GLY A 82 -2.93 8.78 4.87
N ASP A 83 -1.99 9.73 4.82
CA ASP A 83 -2.20 11.05 5.41
C ASP A 83 -3.26 11.84 4.63
N PRO A 84 -4.10 12.64 5.32
CA PRO A 84 -5.05 13.51 4.66
C PRO A 84 -4.32 14.53 3.81
N ASP A 85 -4.81 14.74 2.58
CA ASP A 85 -4.27 15.73 1.69
C ASP A 85 -4.60 17.17 2.15
N SER A 86 -4.23 18.17 1.34
CA SER A 86 -4.50 19.58 1.67
C SER A 86 -6.00 19.94 1.80
N SER A 87 -6.90 19.07 1.33
CA SER A 87 -8.35 19.21 1.49
C SER A 87 -8.87 18.53 2.76
N GLY A 88 -8.02 17.77 3.45
CA GLY A 88 -8.39 16.99 4.63
C GLY A 88 -8.96 15.61 4.28
N GLU A 89 -8.90 15.19 3.02
CA GLU A 89 -9.39 13.90 2.55
C GLU A 89 -8.25 12.88 2.53
N THR A 90 -8.52 11.68 3.05
CA THR A 90 -7.63 10.52 2.95
C THR A 90 -8.06 9.64 1.78
N PHE A 91 -7.11 8.96 1.13
CA PHE A 91 -7.45 7.97 0.12
C PHE A 91 -8.25 6.82 0.74
N PRO A 92 -9.17 6.16 0.03
CA PRO A 92 -9.87 5.00 0.57
C PRO A 92 -8.95 3.77 0.61
N TRP A 93 -9.27 2.82 1.49
CA TRP A 93 -8.74 1.47 1.39
C TRP A 93 -9.21 0.80 0.09
N SER A 94 -8.39 -0.11 -0.44
CA SER A 94 -8.76 -0.95 -1.58
C SER A 94 -9.25 -2.32 -1.10
N GLU A 95 -10.47 -2.69 -1.45
CA GLU A 95 -11.01 -4.04 -1.20
C GLU A 95 -10.38 -5.05 -2.17
N LEU A 96 -9.93 -6.18 -1.62
CA LEU A 96 -9.36 -7.30 -2.35
C LEU A 96 -10.32 -8.49 -2.30
N ILE A 97 -11.06 -8.68 -3.38
CA ILE A 97 -12.05 -9.75 -3.51
C ILE A 97 -11.36 -11.02 -4.02
N PRO A 98 -11.52 -12.17 -3.35
CA PRO A 98 -10.99 -13.44 -3.84
C PRO A 98 -11.51 -13.76 -5.25
N HIS A 99 -10.61 -13.91 -6.21
CA HIS A 99 -10.98 -14.41 -7.53
C HIS A 99 -11.28 -15.92 -7.42
N LYS A 100 -12.56 -16.28 -7.49
CA LYS A 100 -13.03 -17.67 -7.56
C LYS A 100 -13.32 -17.98 -9.03
N PRO A 101 -12.37 -18.55 -9.80
CA PRO A 101 -12.70 -19.02 -11.14
C PRO A 101 -13.77 -20.10 -11.00
N GLU A 102 -14.92 -19.92 -11.67
CA GLU A 102 -15.97 -20.93 -11.74
C GLU A 102 -15.32 -22.24 -12.22
N LEU A 103 -15.49 -23.32 -11.45
CA LEU A 103 -15.03 -24.65 -11.83
C LEU A 103 -15.86 -25.09 -13.05
N ASN A 104 -15.29 -24.96 -14.25
CA ASN A 104 -15.83 -25.58 -15.47
C ASN A 104 -15.65 -27.10 -15.44
#